data_AF-A0A1C6QC26-F1
#
_entry.id   AF-A0A1C6QC26-F1
#
_cell.length_a   1.000
_cell.length_b   1.000
_cell.length_c   1.000
_cell.angle_alpha   90.00
_cell.angle_beta   90.00
_cell.angle_gamma   90.00
#
_symmetry.space_group_name_H-M   'P 1'
#
loop_
_entity.id
_entity.type
_entity.pdbx_description
1 polymer ?
#
loop_
_entity_poly.entity_id
_entity_poly.type
_entity_poly.pdbx_seq_one_letter_code
_entity_poly.pdbx_strand_id
1 'polypeptide(L)'
;MSSSAGQYQGNLQYAVDIVLCIDATASMTPVLDSVKESALTFQQRLETVMHEKGKAISQLRVRSVVFRDFGDNEDDAIETTDFLTLPDQAEKFRTFLNGVEAQGGGDRPESGLEALALAVDSPWETGLDRRRHVIVMFTDAPAHPLGGPHSALQSYPADVPRSADELFERWGYAGSQLSVMEQSAKRLVLFAPDEEPWNDMQQDWDMTLHFPSKAGHGLQEFEMDEIIDTIANSL
;
A
#
# COMPACT_ATOMS: atom_id res chain seq x y z
N MET A 1 4.59 55.24 -5.50
CA MET A 1 3.26 54.65 -5.78
C MET A 1 3.49 53.19 -6.10
N SER A 2 3.09 52.32 -5.19
CA SER A 2 3.26 50.87 -5.30
C SER A 2 2.13 50.31 -6.14
N SER A 3 2.45 49.56 -7.20
CA SER A 3 1.47 48.80 -7.99
C SER A 3 1.87 47.32 -7.95
N SER A 4 1.24 46.64 -6.98
CA SER A 4 0.74 45.27 -7.03
C SER A 4 1.43 44.29 -8.00
N ALA A 5 2.38 43.53 -7.46
CA ALA A 5 2.69 42.20 -7.96
C ALA A 5 1.43 41.32 -7.80
N GLY A 6 1.01 40.69 -8.90
CA GLY A 6 -0.18 39.86 -8.96
C GLY A 6 -0.14 38.69 -7.97
N GLN A 7 -1.26 38.47 -7.29
CA GLN A 7 -1.56 37.26 -6.54
C GLN A 7 -1.53 36.06 -7.48
N TYR A 8 -0.44 35.29 -7.46
CA TYR A 8 -0.48 33.89 -7.84
C TYR A 8 -0.82 33.07 -6.59
N GLN A 9 -2.10 32.93 -6.29
CA GLN A 9 -2.61 31.86 -5.42
C GLN A 9 -3.30 30.84 -6.34
N GLY A 10 -2.48 30.08 -7.06
CA GLY A 10 -2.97 28.86 -7.70
C GLY A 10 -3.26 27.86 -6.59
N ASN A 11 -4.54 27.52 -6.39
CA ASN A 11 -4.96 26.57 -5.37
C ASN A 11 -4.58 25.16 -5.84
N LEU A 12 -3.31 24.77 -5.64
CA LEU A 12 -2.78 23.46 -6.03
C LEU A 12 -3.70 22.35 -5.51
N GLN A 13 -4.10 21.45 -6.40
CA GLN A 13 -4.93 20.30 -6.03
C GLN A 13 -4.05 19.12 -5.61
N TYR A 14 -4.33 18.57 -4.44
CA TYR A 14 -3.57 17.47 -3.85
C TYR A 14 -4.39 16.17 -3.89
N ALA A 15 -3.83 15.14 -4.52
CA ALA A 15 -4.35 13.79 -4.54
C ALA A 15 -3.53 12.88 -3.62
N VAL A 16 -4.20 12.01 -2.88
CA VAL A 16 -3.55 10.92 -2.17
C VAL A 16 -4.31 9.64 -2.48
N ASP A 17 -3.60 8.70 -3.09
CA ASP A 17 -4.08 7.35 -3.30
C ASP A 17 -3.27 6.39 -2.42
N ILE A 18 -3.97 5.47 -1.78
CA ILE A 18 -3.36 4.51 -0.86
C ILE A 18 -3.85 3.11 -1.20
N VAL A 19 -2.93 2.18 -1.39
CA VAL A 19 -3.22 0.75 -1.49
C VAL A 19 -2.72 0.07 -0.22
N LEU A 20 -3.64 -0.56 0.51
CA LEU A 20 -3.34 -1.35 1.69
C LEU A 20 -3.24 -2.82 1.30
N CYS A 21 -2.03 -3.37 1.32
CA CYS A 21 -1.78 -4.80 1.20
C CYS A 21 -1.82 -5.42 2.60
N ILE A 22 -2.79 -6.29 2.86
CA ILE A 22 -3.03 -6.85 4.20
C ILE A 22 -2.94 -8.36 4.12
N ASP A 23 -1.96 -8.92 4.81
CA ASP A 23 -1.91 -10.35 5.10
C ASP A 23 -3.07 -10.74 6.03
N ALA A 24 -3.91 -11.66 5.57
CA ALA A 24 -5.05 -12.19 6.30
C ALA A 24 -4.90 -13.71 6.56
N THR A 25 -3.67 -14.19 6.65
CA THR A 25 -3.36 -15.55 7.08
C THR A 25 -3.68 -15.73 8.57
N ALA A 26 -3.79 -16.98 9.03
CA ALA A 26 -4.16 -17.26 10.41
C ALA A 26 -3.17 -16.65 11.43
N SER A 27 -1.89 -16.51 11.09
CA SER A 27 -0.88 -15.91 11.99
C SER A 27 -1.10 -14.42 12.25
N MET A 28 -1.81 -13.73 11.36
CA MET A 28 -2.15 -12.31 11.53
C MET A 28 -3.28 -12.07 12.54
N THR A 29 -3.96 -13.11 13.05
CA THR A 29 -5.04 -12.99 14.05
C THR A 29 -4.74 -12.03 15.21
N PRO A 30 -3.57 -12.05 15.86
CA PRO A 30 -3.28 -11.18 17.00
C PRO A 30 -3.17 -9.69 16.64
N VAL A 31 -2.99 -9.36 15.35
CA VAL A 31 -2.61 -8.02 14.89
C VAL A 31 -3.61 -7.43 13.89
N LEU A 32 -4.40 -8.27 13.23
CA LEU A 32 -5.29 -7.89 12.14
C LEU A 32 -6.33 -6.83 12.57
N ASP A 33 -6.89 -6.94 13.77
CA ASP A 33 -7.86 -5.95 14.25
C ASP A 33 -7.21 -4.57 14.45
N SER A 34 -5.97 -4.52 14.94
CA SER A 34 -5.20 -3.26 15.03
C SER A 34 -4.85 -2.69 13.65
N VAL A 35 -4.55 -3.54 12.66
CA VAL A 35 -4.33 -3.12 11.26
C VAL A 35 -5.61 -2.50 10.70
N LYS A 36 -6.76 -3.15 10.89
CA LYS A 36 -8.07 -2.65 10.44
C LYS A 36 -8.43 -1.32 11.10
N GLU A 37 -8.30 -1.21 12.42
CA GLU A 37 -8.58 0.04 13.14
C GLU A 37 -7.68 1.19 12.66
N SER A 38 -6.39 0.90 12.46
CA SER A 38 -5.43 1.89 11.96
C SER A 38 -5.78 2.33 10.53
N ALA A 39 -6.18 1.41 9.66
CA ALA A 39 -6.64 1.71 8.31
C ALA A 39 -7.92 2.57 8.30
N LEU A 40 -8.88 2.28 9.20
CA LEU A 40 -10.15 3.01 9.29
C LEU A 40 -9.98 4.43 9.85
N THR A 41 -9.01 4.64 10.74
CA THR A 41 -8.71 5.94 11.34
C THR A 41 -7.72 6.77 10.50
N PHE A 42 -7.07 6.16 9.51
CA PHE A 42 -6.05 6.78 8.69
C PHE A 42 -6.50 8.10 8.04
N GLN A 43 -7.70 8.14 7.44
CA GLN A 43 -8.23 9.34 6.80
C GLN A 43 -8.20 10.54 7.76
N GLN A 44 -8.77 10.36 8.94
CA GLN A 44 -8.93 11.44 9.93
C GLN A 44 -7.58 11.95 10.41
N ARG A 45 -6.62 11.04 10.62
CA ARG A 45 -5.26 11.41 11.04
C ARG A 45 -4.52 12.16 9.93
N LEU A 46 -4.59 11.68 8.69
CA LEU A 46 -3.95 12.35 7.55
C LEU A 46 -4.54 13.75 7.31
N GLU A 47 -5.86 13.91 7.35
CA GLU A 47 -6.52 15.21 7.24
C GLU A 47 -6.06 16.17 8.33
N THR A 48 -5.92 15.68 9.57
CA THR A 48 -5.44 16.47 10.71
C THR A 48 -4.02 16.99 10.47
N VAL A 49 -3.08 16.10 10.14
CA VAL A 49 -1.67 16.48 9.91
C VAL A 49 -1.52 17.42 8.70
N MET A 50 -2.30 17.19 7.64
CA MET A 50 -2.29 18.06 6.46
C MET A 50 -2.83 19.46 6.77
N HIS A 51 -3.92 19.53 7.54
CA HIS A 51 -4.48 20.80 8.00
C HIS A 51 -3.50 21.58 8.87
N GLU A 52 -2.79 20.93 9.79
CA GLU A 52 -1.74 21.54 10.60
C GLU A 52 -0.58 22.11 9.77
N LYS A 53 -0.27 21.49 8.63
CA LYS A 53 0.71 21.98 7.65
C LYS A 53 0.15 23.03 6.68
N GLY A 54 -1.11 23.43 6.82
CA GLY A 54 -1.76 24.41 5.96
C GLY A 54 -2.04 23.91 4.54
N LYS A 55 -2.14 22.59 4.34
CA LYS A 55 -2.46 21.95 3.06
C LYS A 55 -3.85 21.31 3.15
N ALA A 56 -4.55 21.26 2.02
CA ALA A 56 -5.85 20.60 1.92
C ALA A 56 -5.78 19.48 0.89
N ILE A 57 -6.22 18.27 1.27
CA ILE A 57 -6.35 17.16 0.33
C ILE A 57 -7.61 17.39 -0.51
N SER A 58 -7.45 17.43 -1.82
CA SER A 58 -8.56 17.57 -2.77
C SER A 58 -9.24 16.24 -3.06
N GLN A 59 -8.46 15.15 -3.05
CA GLN A 59 -8.96 13.80 -3.28
C GLN A 59 -8.16 12.80 -2.44
N LEU A 60 -8.86 11.96 -1.68
CA LEU A 60 -8.30 10.81 -0.98
C LEU A 60 -8.99 9.54 -1.49
N ARG A 61 -8.23 8.59 -2.03
CA ARG A 61 -8.75 7.28 -2.43
C ARG A 61 -7.99 6.18 -1.73
N VAL A 62 -8.71 5.13 -1.33
CA VAL A 62 -8.14 3.95 -0.70
C VAL A 62 -8.55 2.69 -1.45
N ARG A 63 -7.61 1.77 -1.65
CA ARG A 63 -7.82 0.45 -2.21
C ARG A 63 -7.26 -0.58 -1.22
N SER A 64 -7.91 -1.71 -1.08
CA SER A 64 -7.38 -2.83 -0.30
C SER A 64 -7.05 -4.00 -1.20
N VAL A 65 -5.91 -4.64 -0.93
CA VAL A 65 -5.48 -5.91 -1.51
C VAL A 65 -5.19 -6.83 -0.33
N VAL A 66 -6.18 -7.64 0.04
CA VAL A 66 -6.04 -8.63 1.10
C VAL A 66 -5.50 -9.90 0.47
N PHE A 67 -4.49 -10.49 1.09
CA PHE A 67 -3.86 -11.70 0.58
C PHE A 67 -3.69 -12.76 1.65
N ARG A 68 -3.64 -14.01 1.18
CA ARG A 68 -3.29 -15.21 1.95
C ARG A 68 -2.22 -15.97 1.18
N ASP A 69 -2.45 -17.24 0.89
CA ASP A 69 -1.55 -18.02 0.07
C ASP A 69 -2.27 -18.83 -1.02
N PHE A 70 -1.78 -18.68 -2.26
CA PHE A 70 -2.18 -19.51 -3.40
C PHE A 70 -1.80 -20.99 -3.20
N GLY A 71 -0.75 -21.28 -2.43
CA GLY A 71 -0.33 -22.65 -2.10
C GLY A 71 -1.30 -23.38 -1.17
N ASP A 72 -1.99 -22.65 -0.29
CA ASP A 72 -3.00 -23.19 0.63
C ASP A 72 -4.39 -23.28 -0.02
N ASN A 73 -4.92 -22.16 -0.50
CA ASN A 73 -6.23 -22.10 -1.13
C ASN A 73 -6.31 -21.00 -2.20
N GLU A 74 -6.34 -21.43 -3.46
CA GLU A 74 -6.30 -20.54 -4.61
C GLU A 74 -7.57 -19.67 -4.79
N ASP A 75 -8.69 -20.04 -4.14
CA ASP A 75 -9.98 -19.35 -4.26
C ASP A 75 -10.10 -18.13 -3.34
N ASP A 76 -9.36 -18.07 -2.23
CA ASP A 76 -9.36 -16.96 -1.26
C ASP A 76 -7.96 -16.34 -1.05
N ALA A 77 -7.00 -16.70 -1.90
CA ALA A 77 -5.63 -16.19 -1.87
C ALA A 77 -5.55 -14.66 -2.04
N ILE A 78 -6.48 -14.06 -2.79
CA ILE A 78 -6.54 -12.60 -3.03
C ILE A 78 -7.98 -12.10 -3.01
N GLU A 79 -8.23 -11.07 -2.19
CA GLU A 79 -9.47 -10.30 -2.19
C GLU A 79 -9.14 -8.81 -2.38
N THR A 80 -9.82 -8.12 -3.30
CA THR A 80 -9.51 -6.72 -3.58
C THR A 80 -10.75 -5.84 -3.63
N THR A 81 -10.55 -4.55 -3.39
CA THR A 81 -11.52 -3.51 -3.72
C THR A 81 -11.07 -2.72 -4.95
N ASP A 82 -11.99 -2.00 -5.58
CA ASP A 82 -11.62 -0.83 -6.37
C ASP A 82 -11.11 0.30 -5.47
N PHE A 83 -10.59 1.38 -6.06
CA PHE A 83 -10.35 2.61 -5.30
C PHE A 83 -11.67 3.20 -4.81
N LEU A 84 -11.78 3.35 -3.50
CA LEU A 84 -12.89 3.97 -2.80
C LEU A 84 -12.51 5.41 -2.43
N THR A 85 -13.34 6.37 -2.81
CA THR A 85 -13.11 7.80 -2.51
C THR A 85 -13.63 8.14 -1.12
N LEU A 86 -12.78 8.68 -0.26
CA LEU A 86 -13.10 9.06 1.10
C LEU A 86 -13.37 10.58 1.20
N PRO A 87 -14.31 11.04 2.05
CA PRO A 87 -15.15 10.26 2.98
C PRO A 87 -16.35 9.54 2.34
N ASP A 88 -16.69 9.85 1.08
CA ASP A 88 -17.96 9.46 0.45
C ASP A 88 -18.24 7.94 0.47
N GLN A 89 -17.19 7.11 0.42
CA GLN A 89 -17.27 5.65 0.38
C GLN A 89 -16.65 4.99 1.62
N ALA A 90 -16.46 5.74 2.71
CA ALA A 90 -15.88 5.22 3.96
C ALA A 90 -16.65 4.03 4.54
N GLU A 91 -17.98 4.02 4.42
CA GLU A 91 -18.81 2.91 4.87
C GLU A 91 -18.54 1.62 4.09
N LYS A 92 -18.35 1.71 2.77
CA LYS A 92 -18.00 0.54 1.94
C LYS A 92 -16.64 -0.02 2.32
N PHE A 93 -15.67 0.87 2.52
CA PHE A 93 -14.34 0.52 2.97
C PHE A 93 -14.37 -0.18 4.34
N ARG A 94 -15.16 0.36 5.27
CA ARG A 94 -15.37 -0.24 6.59
C ARG A 94 -16.03 -1.61 6.53
N THR A 95 -17.08 -1.77 5.73
CA THR A 95 -17.74 -3.07 5.55
C THR A 95 -16.77 -4.10 4.97
N PHE A 96 -15.96 -3.73 3.98
CA PHE A 96 -14.95 -4.63 3.41
C PHE A 96 -13.94 -5.06 4.48
N LEU A 97 -13.27 -4.11 5.14
CA LEU A 97 -12.25 -4.43 6.15
C LEU A 97 -12.81 -5.24 7.33
N ASN A 98 -14.03 -4.94 7.78
CA ASN A 98 -14.65 -5.70 8.87
C ASN A 98 -14.98 -7.15 8.47
N GLY A 99 -15.15 -7.43 7.18
CA GLY A 99 -15.38 -8.78 6.65
C GLY A 99 -14.11 -9.60 6.46
N VAL A 100 -12.92 -8.99 6.57
CA VAL A 100 -11.65 -9.70 6.44
C VAL A 100 -11.40 -10.56 7.68
N GLU A 101 -11.32 -11.87 7.52
CA GLU A 101 -11.00 -12.80 8.61
C GLU A 101 -9.61 -13.42 8.40
N ALA A 102 -8.85 -13.52 9.49
CA ALA A 102 -7.54 -14.17 9.52
C ALA A 102 -7.73 -15.69 9.45
N GLN A 103 -7.36 -16.29 8.33
CA GLN A 103 -7.54 -17.72 8.08
C GLN A 103 -6.54 -18.24 7.04
N GLY A 104 -6.34 -19.55 6.99
CA GLY A 104 -5.44 -20.17 6.02
C GLY A 104 -3.98 -19.74 6.18
N GLY A 105 -3.23 -19.84 5.09
CA GLY A 105 -1.81 -19.51 4.97
C GLY A 105 -0.89 -20.73 4.92
N GLY A 106 -1.40 -21.93 5.22
CA GLY A 106 -0.63 -23.16 5.10
C GLY A 106 0.76 -23.11 5.75
N ASP A 107 1.79 -23.43 4.97
CA ASP A 107 3.19 -23.35 5.36
C ASP A 107 3.82 -22.07 4.80
N ARG A 108 4.32 -21.20 5.69
CA ARG A 108 5.13 -20.01 5.30
C ARG A 108 6.25 -20.40 4.33
N PRO A 109 6.55 -19.59 3.28
CA PRO A 109 6.12 -18.21 2.99
C PRO A 109 4.66 -18.03 2.53
N GLU A 110 4.22 -16.77 2.32
CA GLU A 110 2.85 -16.42 1.87
C GLU A 110 2.86 -15.68 0.50
N SER A 111 1.71 -15.36 -0.09
CA SER A 111 1.60 -14.72 -1.42
C SER A 111 1.70 -13.19 -1.42
N GLY A 112 2.65 -12.64 -0.64
CA GLY A 112 2.80 -11.19 -0.45
C GLY A 112 3.33 -10.43 -1.68
N LEU A 113 4.14 -11.04 -2.54
CA LEU A 113 4.66 -10.37 -3.74
C LEU A 113 3.58 -10.24 -4.83
N GLU A 114 2.65 -11.18 -4.92
CA GLU A 114 1.46 -11.11 -5.77
C GLU A 114 0.60 -9.90 -5.38
N ALA A 115 0.35 -9.72 -4.08
CA ALA A 115 -0.40 -8.58 -3.56
C ALA A 115 0.28 -7.25 -3.88
N LEU A 116 1.61 -7.18 -3.69
CA LEU A 116 2.39 -6.01 -4.05
C LEU A 116 2.35 -5.71 -5.55
N ALA A 117 2.43 -6.73 -6.40
CA ALA A 117 2.29 -6.55 -7.85
C ALA A 117 0.95 -5.93 -8.24
N LEU A 118 -0.15 -6.46 -7.69
CA LEU A 118 -1.50 -5.89 -7.91
C LEU A 118 -1.62 -4.45 -7.38
N ALA A 119 -0.92 -4.12 -6.29
CA ALA A 119 -0.86 -2.77 -5.77
C ALA A 119 -0.08 -1.82 -6.69
N VAL A 120 1.08 -2.25 -7.20
CA VAL A 120 1.90 -1.46 -8.15
C VAL A 120 1.09 -1.13 -9.40
N ASP A 121 0.37 -2.10 -9.95
CA ASP A 121 -0.46 -1.96 -11.17
C ASP A 121 -1.83 -1.31 -10.92
N SER A 122 -2.08 -0.77 -9.73
CA SER A 122 -3.36 -0.14 -9.42
C SER A 122 -3.65 1.09 -10.31
N PRO A 123 -4.93 1.44 -10.55
CA PRO A 123 -5.30 2.57 -11.40
C PRO A 123 -5.15 3.92 -10.67
N TRP A 124 -3.90 4.30 -10.44
CA TRP A 124 -3.47 5.50 -9.72
C TRP A 124 -3.98 6.81 -10.35
N GLU A 125 -4.14 7.84 -9.52
CA GLU A 125 -4.53 9.19 -9.93
C GLU A 125 -3.38 9.88 -10.64
N THR A 126 -3.60 10.33 -11.88
CA THR A 126 -2.56 10.96 -12.72
C THR A 126 -2.93 12.37 -13.19
N GLY A 127 -4.12 12.88 -12.85
CA GLY A 127 -4.69 14.12 -13.37
C GLY A 127 -4.49 15.37 -12.50
N LEU A 128 -4.31 15.23 -11.18
CA LEU A 128 -4.14 16.36 -10.25
C LEU A 128 -2.69 16.87 -10.15
N ASP A 129 -2.51 18.13 -9.71
CA ASP A 129 -1.23 18.86 -9.71
C ASP A 129 -0.13 18.20 -8.86
N ARG A 130 -0.53 17.80 -7.64
CA ARG A 130 0.34 17.16 -6.65
C ARG A 130 -0.32 15.86 -6.23
N ARG A 131 0.46 14.78 -6.22
CA ARG A 131 -0.07 13.45 -5.96
C ARG A 131 0.89 12.59 -5.15
N ARG A 132 0.33 11.72 -4.33
CA ARG A 132 1.04 10.64 -3.66
C ARG A 132 0.34 9.32 -3.94
N HIS A 133 1.15 8.33 -4.28
CA HIS A 133 0.74 6.94 -4.51
C HIS A 133 1.46 6.12 -3.47
N VAL A 134 0.72 5.62 -2.47
CA VAL A 134 1.32 4.96 -1.32
C VAL A 134 0.85 3.53 -1.29
N ILE A 135 1.80 2.60 -1.27
CA ILE A 135 1.53 1.19 -0.99
C ILE A 135 1.98 0.92 0.43
N VAL A 136 1.09 0.36 1.24
CA VAL A 136 1.41 -0.07 2.60
C VAL A 136 1.21 -1.57 2.69
N MET A 137 2.26 -2.30 3.05
CA MET A 137 2.25 -3.74 3.23
C MET A 137 2.22 -4.08 4.72
N PHE A 138 1.31 -4.97 5.11
CA PHE A 138 1.23 -5.54 6.46
C PHE A 138 1.31 -7.05 6.38
N THR A 139 2.39 -7.63 6.90
CA THR A 139 2.58 -9.09 6.96
C THR A 139 3.49 -9.47 8.11
N ASP A 140 3.34 -10.69 8.60
CA ASP A 140 4.23 -11.29 9.59
C ASP A 140 5.04 -12.47 9.04
N ALA A 141 5.06 -12.63 7.71
CA ALA A 141 5.70 -13.73 7.01
C ALA A 141 6.60 -13.24 5.85
N PRO A 142 7.59 -14.06 5.43
CA PRO A 142 8.25 -13.87 4.15
C PRO A 142 7.28 -14.16 3.00
N ALA A 143 7.65 -13.75 1.78
CA ALA A 143 6.83 -14.00 0.59
C ALA A 143 7.44 -15.05 -0.34
N HIS A 144 6.57 -15.79 -1.04
CA HIS A 144 6.98 -16.67 -2.13
C HIS A 144 7.63 -15.87 -3.27
N PRO A 145 8.63 -16.44 -3.97
CA PRO A 145 9.17 -15.82 -5.17
C PRO A 145 8.14 -15.85 -6.30
N LEU A 146 8.02 -14.71 -7.00
CA LEU A 146 7.21 -14.62 -8.21
C LEU A 146 7.67 -15.61 -9.28
N GLY A 147 6.73 -16.09 -10.09
CA GLY A 147 7.00 -17.09 -11.13
C GLY A 147 7.25 -18.51 -10.63
N GLY A 148 7.05 -18.76 -9.32
CA GLY A 148 7.09 -20.09 -8.73
C GLY A 148 5.96 -21.02 -9.19
N PRO A 149 5.85 -22.22 -8.60
CA PRO A 149 4.85 -23.22 -8.98
C PRO A 149 3.40 -22.73 -8.94
N HIS A 150 3.07 -21.86 -7.97
CA HIS A 150 1.72 -21.30 -7.80
C HIS A 150 1.29 -20.44 -9.00
N SER A 151 2.25 -19.90 -9.76
CA SER A 151 1.96 -19.06 -10.91
C SER A 151 1.33 -19.82 -12.10
N ALA A 152 1.32 -21.16 -12.05
CA ALA A 152 0.65 -22.02 -13.03
C ALA A 152 -0.82 -22.32 -12.67
N LEU A 153 -1.29 -21.91 -11.49
CA LEU A 153 -2.67 -22.08 -11.04
C LEU A 153 -3.62 -21.26 -11.91
N GLN A 154 -4.85 -21.76 -12.09
CA GLN A 154 -5.81 -21.12 -12.99
C GLN A 154 -6.34 -19.79 -12.43
N SER A 155 -6.50 -19.69 -11.10
CA SER A 155 -6.94 -18.46 -10.44
C SER A 155 -5.82 -17.44 -10.24
N TYR A 156 -4.56 -17.81 -10.52
CA TYR A 156 -3.43 -16.90 -10.38
C TYR A 156 -3.56 -15.71 -11.35
N PRO A 157 -3.48 -14.45 -10.87
CA PRO A 157 -3.71 -13.30 -11.72
C PRO A 157 -2.72 -13.24 -12.88
N ALA A 158 -3.23 -13.17 -14.12
CA ALA A 158 -2.41 -13.21 -15.32
C ALA A 158 -1.44 -12.02 -15.44
N ASP A 159 -1.82 -10.88 -14.88
CA ASP A 159 -1.05 -9.63 -14.96
C ASP A 159 0.10 -9.55 -13.95
N VAL A 160 0.15 -10.45 -12.95
CA VAL A 160 1.24 -10.48 -11.97
C VAL A 160 2.57 -10.85 -12.66
N PRO A 161 3.65 -10.08 -12.42
CA PRO A 161 4.97 -10.36 -12.96
C PRO A 161 5.48 -11.75 -12.59
N ARG A 162 6.37 -12.31 -13.42
CA ARG A 162 6.93 -13.66 -13.22
C ARG A 162 8.29 -13.66 -12.54
N SER A 163 8.79 -12.50 -12.11
CA SER A 163 10.01 -12.39 -11.31
C SER A 163 10.01 -11.09 -10.48
N ALA A 164 10.86 -11.07 -9.44
CA ALA A 164 11.11 -9.87 -8.65
C ALA A 164 11.69 -8.72 -9.52
N ASP A 165 12.55 -9.04 -10.49
CA ASP A 165 13.12 -8.06 -11.42
C ASP A 165 12.03 -7.39 -12.28
N GLU A 166 11.09 -8.18 -12.82
CA GLU A 166 9.97 -7.63 -13.60
C GLU A 166 9.08 -6.74 -12.73
N LEU A 167 8.82 -7.14 -11.48
CA LEU A 167 8.07 -6.33 -10.53
C LEU A 167 8.83 -5.02 -10.19
N PHE A 168 10.15 -5.09 -9.99
CA PHE A 168 10.99 -3.92 -9.73
C PHE A 168 11.00 -2.95 -10.92
N GLU A 169 11.04 -3.43 -12.16
CA GLU A 169 10.95 -2.57 -13.35
C GLU A 169 9.58 -1.86 -13.44
N ARG A 170 8.49 -2.50 -12.99
CA ARG A 170 7.16 -1.86 -12.89
C ARG A 170 7.11 -0.82 -11.78
N TRP A 171 7.70 -1.10 -10.61
CA TRP A 171 7.89 -0.10 -9.55
C TRP A 171 8.70 1.10 -10.04
N GLY A 172 9.76 0.82 -10.80
CA GLY A 172 10.65 1.79 -11.42
C GLY A 172 11.73 2.33 -10.50
N TYR A 173 12.58 3.16 -11.09
CA TYR A 173 13.59 3.99 -10.45
C TYR A 173 13.78 5.25 -11.29
N ALA A 174 14.63 6.18 -10.83
CA ALA A 174 14.95 7.37 -11.60
C ALA A 174 15.51 7.03 -12.99
N GLY A 175 14.70 7.24 -14.03
CA GLY A 175 15.05 6.97 -15.43
C GLY A 175 14.47 5.69 -16.03
N SER A 176 13.69 4.91 -15.26
CA SER A 176 12.96 3.76 -15.79
C SER A 176 12.00 4.16 -16.90
N GLN A 177 11.92 3.32 -17.93
CA GLN A 177 10.99 3.49 -19.05
C GLN A 177 9.77 2.56 -18.96
N LEU A 178 9.90 1.49 -18.17
CA LEU A 178 8.87 0.45 -17.99
C LEU A 178 8.02 0.66 -16.73
N SER A 179 8.36 1.68 -15.92
CA SER A 179 7.66 1.95 -14.67
C SER A 179 6.22 2.35 -14.92
N VAL A 180 5.29 1.71 -14.21
CA VAL A 180 3.86 2.08 -14.23
C VAL A 180 3.55 3.14 -13.17
N MET A 181 4.40 3.24 -12.15
CA MET A 181 4.27 4.23 -11.09
C MET A 181 5.07 5.50 -11.39
N GLU A 182 4.57 6.62 -10.92
CA GLU A 182 5.31 7.86 -11.03
C GLU A 182 6.37 7.98 -9.93
N GLN A 183 7.62 8.11 -10.37
CA GLN A 183 8.79 8.22 -9.51
C GLN A 183 8.67 9.28 -8.41
N SER A 184 8.11 10.45 -8.72
CA SER A 184 7.99 11.55 -7.77
C SER A 184 6.86 11.33 -6.73
N ALA A 185 5.88 10.47 -7.06
CA ALA A 185 4.65 10.26 -6.33
C ALA A 185 4.66 9.00 -5.44
N LYS A 186 5.37 7.95 -5.87
CA LYS A 186 5.32 6.62 -5.27
C LYS A 186 6.00 6.55 -3.90
N ARG A 187 5.43 5.81 -2.96
CA ARG A 187 6.04 5.43 -1.67
C ARG A 187 5.65 4.00 -1.35
N LEU A 188 6.61 3.17 -0.97
CA LEU A 188 6.38 1.83 -0.47
C LEU A 188 6.68 1.83 1.02
N VAL A 189 5.73 1.36 1.83
CA VAL A 189 5.92 1.19 3.27
C VAL A 189 5.68 -0.26 3.64
N LEU A 190 6.67 -0.89 4.25
CA LEU A 190 6.66 -2.30 4.61
C LEU A 190 6.59 -2.45 6.14
N PHE A 191 5.52 -3.03 6.65
CA PHE A 191 5.44 -3.61 7.99
C PHE A 191 5.53 -5.11 7.84
N ALA A 192 6.76 -5.59 7.83
CA ALA A 192 7.10 -6.94 7.41
C ALA A 192 8.32 -7.44 8.19
N PRO A 193 8.56 -8.75 8.33
CA PRO A 193 9.74 -9.26 9.02
C PRO A 193 11.04 -8.80 8.36
N ASP A 194 12.14 -8.79 9.14
CA ASP A 194 13.50 -8.51 8.64
C ASP A 194 14.10 -9.73 7.93
N GLU A 195 13.42 -10.17 6.88
CA GLU A 195 13.72 -11.37 6.10
C GLU A 195 13.47 -11.13 4.61
N GLU A 196 14.04 -11.96 3.74
CA GLU A 196 13.79 -11.89 2.30
C GLU A 196 12.30 -12.17 2.00
N PRO A 197 11.69 -11.44 1.05
CA PRO A 197 12.31 -10.45 0.16
C PRO A 197 12.32 -9.00 0.71
N TRP A 198 11.77 -8.76 1.91
CA TRP A 198 11.46 -7.41 2.38
C TRP A 198 12.69 -6.55 2.68
N ASN A 199 13.70 -7.16 3.30
CA ASN A 199 14.96 -6.49 3.64
C ASN A 199 15.79 -6.10 2.39
N ASP A 200 15.76 -6.93 1.34
CA ASP A 200 16.39 -6.65 0.05
C ASP A 200 15.65 -5.53 -0.68
N MET A 201 14.31 -5.55 -0.67
CA MET A 201 13.50 -4.48 -1.24
C MET A 201 13.79 -3.13 -0.59
N GLN A 202 13.97 -3.07 0.73
CA GLN A 202 14.35 -1.83 1.40
C GLN A 202 15.69 -1.28 0.88
N GLN A 203 16.65 -2.16 0.58
CA GLN A 203 17.98 -1.77 0.10
C GLN A 203 17.96 -1.32 -1.36
N ASP A 204 17.21 -2.03 -2.20
CA ASP A 204 17.28 -1.87 -3.66
C ASP A 204 16.20 -0.95 -4.23
N TRP A 205 15.01 -0.91 -3.61
CA TRP A 205 13.88 -0.15 -4.12
C TRP A 205 13.88 1.27 -3.55
N ASP A 206 14.00 2.26 -4.43
CA ASP A 206 13.88 3.65 -4.02
C ASP A 206 12.49 3.99 -3.48
N MET A 207 12.42 5.02 -2.63
CA MET A 207 11.18 5.48 -2.00
C MET A 207 10.48 4.41 -1.14
N THR A 208 11.26 3.45 -0.61
CA THR A 208 10.81 2.38 0.29
C THR A 208 11.21 2.66 1.73
N LEU A 209 10.28 2.47 2.64
CA LEU A 209 10.49 2.45 4.10
C LEU A 209 10.13 1.07 4.61
N HIS A 210 10.97 0.49 5.46
CA HIS A 210 10.71 -0.80 6.08
C HIS A 210 10.79 -0.65 7.59
N PHE A 211 9.74 -1.12 8.24
CA PHE A 211 9.57 -1.19 9.67
C PHE A 211 9.52 -2.67 10.05
N PRO A 212 10.66 -3.25 10.46
CA PRO A 212 10.72 -4.65 10.85
C PRO A 212 9.74 -4.99 11.97
N SER A 213 8.71 -5.77 11.65
CA SER A 213 7.76 -6.30 12.63
C SER A 213 8.23 -7.66 13.16
N LYS A 214 7.99 -7.93 14.44
CA LYS A 214 8.10 -9.29 14.99
C LYS A 214 6.74 -9.95 14.94
N ALA A 215 6.68 -11.21 14.50
CA ALA A 215 5.44 -11.99 14.50
C ALA A 215 4.72 -11.90 15.87
N GLY A 216 3.43 -11.57 15.83
CA GLY A 216 2.58 -11.41 17.02
C GLY A 216 2.73 -10.08 17.79
N HIS A 217 3.64 -9.19 17.38
CA HIS A 217 3.63 -7.80 17.82
C HIS A 217 2.92 -6.98 16.75
N GLY A 218 1.72 -6.49 17.05
CA GLY A 218 0.94 -5.68 16.13
C GLY A 218 1.62 -4.36 15.78
N LEU A 219 1.03 -3.65 14.82
CA LEU A 219 1.43 -2.30 14.48
C LEU A 219 1.40 -1.41 15.71
N GLN A 220 2.52 -0.75 15.98
CA GLN A 220 2.59 0.23 17.04
C GLN A 220 2.02 1.57 16.54
N GLU A 221 1.29 2.32 17.37
CA GLU A 221 0.63 3.57 16.92
C GLU A 221 1.60 4.57 16.24
N PHE A 222 2.87 4.58 16.67
CA PHE A 222 3.91 5.44 16.11
C PHE A 222 4.27 5.10 14.66
N GLU A 223 4.15 3.83 14.28
CA GLU A 223 4.48 3.35 12.94
C GLU A 223 3.51 3.94 11.90
N MET A 224 2.23 4.07 12.28
CA MET A 224 1.21 4.71 11.44
C MET A 224 1.40 6.23 11.35
N ASP A 225 1.86 6.88 12.43
CA ASP A 225 2.22 8.31 12.39
C ASP A 225 3.36 8.57 11.42
N GLU A 226 4.36 7.69 11.34
CA GLU A 226 5.46 7.81 10.38
C GLU A 226 5.00 7.72 8.92
N ILE A 227 4.00 6.89 8.62
CA ILE A 227 3.38 6.87 7.28
C ILE A 227 2.74 8.22 6.97
N ILE A 228 1.91 8.71 7.90
CA ILE A 228 1.18 9.97 7.73
C ILE A 228 2.16 11.13 7.55
N ASP A 229 3.21 11.19 8.35
CA ASP A 229 4.25 12.19 8.25
C ASP A 229 5.03 12.08 6.93
N THR A 230 5.34 10.86 6.48
CA THR A 230 5.99 10.62 5.18
C THR A 230 5.15 11.18 4.03
N ILE A 231 3.83 10.94 4.06
CA ILE A 231 2.89 11.45 3.07
C ILE A 231 2.80 12.98 3.15
N ALA A 232 2.59 13.52 4.35
CA ALA A 232 2.36 14.94 4.55
C ALA A 232 3.60 15.82 4.28
N ASN A 233 4.79 15.31 4.59
CA ASN A 233 6.07 15.98 4.32
C ASN A 233 6.47 15.91 2.85
N SER A 234 6.01 14.89 2.13
CA SER A 234 6.34 14.75 0.72
C SER A 234 5.39 15.51 -0.19
N LEU A 235 4.12 15.75 0.18
CA LEU A 235 3.15 16.49 -0.64
C LEU A 235 3.54 17.94 -0.96
#